data_AF-R7IY37-F1
#
_entry.id   AF-R7IY37-F1
#
_cell.length_a   1.000
_cell.length_b   1.000
_cell.length_c   1.000
_cell.angle_alpha   90.00
_cell.angle_beta   90.00
_cell.angle_gamma   90.00
#
_symmetry.space_group_name_H-M   'P 1'
#
loop_
_entity.id
_entity.type
_entity.pdbx_description
1 polymer ?
#
loop_
_entity_poly.entity_id
_entity_poly.type
_entity_poly.pdbx_seq_one_letter_code
_entity_poly.pdbx_strand_id
1 'polypeptide(L)'
;MKLNKLELTWIGKDDERPAIEPRILIEDPTLAYGEVETGTLPNGKPWPGNMLIHGDNLLALRALEENYSGQVQCIYIDPPYNIDAANEYYDDYVEHSKWLSLMRPRLEILFNLLKPNGVIFIQINDDEQAYLKVLCDEIFGRKNFINMICVKAKASSGASGGGEDRKLKKNIEYILVYAKSESFDSFKPMHKRQPLMDYIHEREVEGKNFAYTSVLVDPGVEEYIGSTVDG
;
A
#
# COMPACT_ATOMS: atom_id res chain seq x y z
N MET A 1 -14.68 -27.23 -15.51
CA MET A 1 -14.90 -26.23 -16.58
C MET A 1 -13.89 -25.11 -16.34
N LYS A 2 -12.84 -24.97 -17.17
CA LYS A 2 -11.99 -23.77 -17.12
C LYS A 2 -12.88 -22.61 -17.57
N LEU A 3 -13.25 -21.73 -16.65
CA LEU A 3 -13.96 -20.50 -17.00
C LEU A 3 -13.05 -19.72 -17.97
N ASN A 4 -13.60 -19.17 -19.05
CA ASN A 4 -12.92 -18.25 -19.97
C ASN A 4 -12.51 -16.97 -19.23
N LYS A 5 -11.49 -17.05 -18.37
CA LYS A 5 -10.96 -15.93 -17.60
C LYS A 5 -9.57 -15.59 -18.13
N LEU A 6 -9.31 -14.29 -18.27
CA LEU A 6 -7.99 -13.77 -18.58
C LEU A 6 -7.03 -14.13 -17.43
N GLU A 7 -5.91 -14.77 -17.74
CA GLU A 7 -4.89 -15.17 -16.77
C GLU A 7 -3.48 -14.82 -17.28
N LEU A 8 -2.60 -14.44 -16.36
CA LEU A 8 -1.16 -14.32 -16.62
C LEU A 8 -0.51 -15.68 -16.36
N THR A 9 0.27 -16.20 -17.30
CA THR A 9 1.00 -17.47 -17.16
C THR A 9 2.49 -17.24 -17.18
N TRP A 10 3.24 -18.07 -16.46
CA TRP A 10 4.70 -18.08 -16.46
C TRP A 10 5.22 -19.47 -16.07
N ILE A 11 6.51 -19.73 -16.32
CA ILE A 11 7.13 -21.02 -16.01
C ILE A 11 7.15 -21.23 -14.49
N GLY A 12 6.67 -22.38 -14.03
CA GLY A 12 6.61 -22.70 -12.61
C GLY A 12 5.41 -22.11 -11.86
N LYS A 13 4.47 -21.45 -12.55
CA LYS A 13 3.26 -20.89 -11.93
C LYS A 13 2.45 -21.97 -11.20
N ASP A 14 2.22 -23.10 -11.86
CA ASP A 14 1.34 -24.18 -11.41
C ASP A 14 2.09 -25.41 -10.88
N ASP A 15 3.41 -25.31 -10.74
CA ASP A 15 4.22 -26.37 -10.17
C ASP A 15 3.84 -26.60 -8.70
N GLU A 16 3.96 -27.85 -8.24
CA GLU A 16 3.77 -28.15 -6.82
C GLU A 16 4.81 -27.39 -5.99
N ARG A 17 4.31 -26.55 -5.08
CA ARG A 17 5.15 -25.79 -4.16
C ARG A 17 5.42 -26.63 -2.93
N PRO A 18 6.67 -26.74 -2.46
CA PRO A 18 6.97 -27.44 -1.22
C PRO A 18 6.17 -26.82 -0.07
N ALA A 19 5.60 -27.67 0.77
CA ALA A 19 4.92 -27.20 1.98
C ALA A 19 5.95 -26.48 2.86
N ILE A 20 5.64 -25.24 3.20
CA ILE A 20 6.50 -24.44 4.08
C ILE A 20 6.01 -24.67 5.49
N GLU A 21 6.80 -25.36 6.29
CA GLU A 21 6.48 -25.58 7.70
C GLU A 21 6.53 -24.25 8.46
N PRO A 22 5.51 -23.95 9.30
CA PRO A 22 5.52 -22.76 10.12
C PRO A 22 6.68 -22.83 11.12
N ARG A 23 7.40 -21.73 11.26
CA ARG A 23 8.48 -21.59 12.24
C ARG A 23 7.93 -21.00 13.54
N ILE A 24 8.48 -21.42 14.67
CA ILE A 24 8.18 -20.81 15.96
C ILE A 24 8.91 -19.47 16.04
N LEU A 25 8.19 -18.40 16.36
CA LEU A 25 8.79 -17.11 16.67
C LEU A 25 9.41 -17.19 18.07
N ILE A 26 10.71 -16.92 18.17
CA ILE A 26 11.46 -16.91 19.42
C ILE A 26 11.80 -15.45 19.73
N GLU A 27 11.33 -14.97 20.88
CA GLU A 27 11.67 -13.62 21.36
C GLU A 27 13.12 -13.58 21.86
N ASP A 28 13.82 -12.50 21.52
CA ASP A 28 15.09 -12.13 22.16
C ASP A 28 14.84 -10.92 23.08
N PRO A 29 14.72 -11.14 24.40
CA PRO A 29 14.43 -10.07 25.36
C PRO A 29 15.52 -8.99 25.41
N THR A 30 16.73 -9.28 24.92
CA THR A 30 17.84 -8.30 24.92
C THR A 30 17.67 -7.21 23.87
N LEU A 31 16.81 -7.45 22.86
CA LEU A 31 16.48 -6.51 21.79
C LEU A 31 15.17 -5.75 22.04
N ALA A 32 14.48 -6.03 23.15
CA ALA A 32 13.26 -5.32 23.52
C ALA A 32 13.57 -3.86 23.91
N TYR A 33 12.69 -2.94 23.50
CA TYR A 33 12.83 -1.52 23.80
C TYR A 33 11.53 -0.94 24.38
N GLY A 34 11.64 -0.29 25.55
CA GLY A 34 10.53 0.35 26.23
C GLY A 34 9.61 -0.62 26.99
N GLU A 35 8.51 -0.09 27.52
CA GLU A 35 7.44 -0.91 28.10
C GLU A 35 6.64 -1.57 26.97
N VAL A 36 6.47 -2.89 27.07
CA VAL A 36 5.74 -3.67 26.05
C VAL A 36 4.25 -3.61 26.36
N GLU A 37 3.50 -2.90 25.52
CA GLU A 37 2.05 -2.97 25.53
C GLU A 37 1.60 -4.35 25.02
N THR A 38 0.78 -5.04 25.80
CA THR A 38 0.21 -6.34 25.42
C THR A 38 -1.31 -6.26 25.45
N GLY A 39 -1.99 -7.20 24.78
CA GLY A 39 -3.43 -7.18 24.71
C GLY A 39 -4.03 -8.46 24.17
N THR A 40 -5.19 -8.34 23.53
CA THR A 40 -5.90 -9.48 22.93
C THR A 40 -6.33 -9.12 21.52
N LEU A 41 -6.02 -10.01 20.58
CA LEU A 41 -6.44 -9.89 19.19
C LEU A 41 -7.97 -10.04 19.09
N PRO A 42 -8.61 -9.54 18.02
CA PRO A 42 -10.06 -9.71 17.80
C PRO A 42 -10.52 -11.18 17.79
N ASN A 43 -9.65 -12.13 17.48
CA ASN A 43 -9.91 -13.57 17.56
C ASN A 43 -9.75 -14.18 18.96
N GLY A 44 -9.51 -13.37 20.00
CA GLY A 44 -9.35 -13.83 21.38
C GLY A 44 -7.95 -14.34 21.73
N LYS A 45 -7.00 -14.38 20.79
CA LYS A 45 -5.62 -14.79 21.07
C LYS A 45 -4.81 -13.69 21.75
N PRO A 46 -3.78 -14.02 22.54
CA PRO A 46 -2.89 -13.02 23.14
C PRO A 46 -2.18 -12.21 22.05
N TRP A 47 -2.09 -10.89 22.26
CA TRP A 47 -1.25 -10.00 21.46
C TRP A 47 -0.02 -9.62 22.29
N PRO A 48 1.20 -10.01 21.90
CA PRO A 48 2.42 -9.75 22.66
C PRO A 48 2.97 -8.33 22.48
N GLY A 49 2.27 -7.46 21.73
CA GLY A 49 2.73 -6.12 21.42
C GLY A 49 3.32 -5.98 20.01
N ASN A 50 4.07 -4.89 19.81
CA ASN A 50 4.79 -4.63 18.57
C ASN A 50 5.94 -5.64 18.41
N MET A 51 6.17 -6.10 17.19
CA MET A 51 7.19 -7.12 16.89
C MET A 51 8.10 -6.65 15.76
N LEU A 52 9.41 -6.91 15.92
CA LEU A 52 10.37 -6.91 14.83
C LEU A 52 10.84 -8.35 14.62
N ILE A 53 10.61 -8.90 13.44
CA ILE A 53 10.95 -10.29 13.12
C ILE A 53 12.14 -10.28 12.17
N HIS A 54 13.22 -10.94 12.57
CA HIS A 54 14.41 -11.12 11.73
C HIS A 54 14.43 -12.53 11.12
N GLY A 55 14.51 -12.61 9.79
CA GLY A 55 14.60 -13.86 9.03
C GLY A 55 14.05 -13.72 7.62
N ASP A 56 13.94 -14.84 6.90
CA ASP A 56 13.24 -14.87 5.62
C ASP A 56 11.76 -14.53 5.82
N ASN A 57 11.28 -13.54 5.06
CA ASN A 57 9.93 -13.02 5.21
C ASN A 57 8.84 -14.03 4.86
N LEU A 58 9.08 -15.01 3.98
CA LEU A 58 8.10 -16.03 3.65
C LEU A 58 7.91 -16.98 4.85
N LEU A 59 9.00 -17.35 5.54
CA LEU A 59 8.94 -18.11 6.78
C LEU A 59 8.27 -17.32 7.91
N ALA A 60 8.62 -16.04 8.07
CA ALA A 60 8.00 -15.17 9.07
C ALA A 60 6.49 -15.00 8.84
N LEU A 61 6.08 -14.77 7.58
CA LEU A 61 4.67 -14.65 7.21
C LEU A 61 3.90 -15.95 7.48
N ARG A 62 4.49 -17.12 7.18
CA ARG A 62 3.89 -18.41 7.52
C ARG A 62 3.73 -18.62 9.02
N ALA A 63 4.70 -18.20 9.82
CA ALA A 63 4.59 -18.24 11.28
C ALA A 63 3.45 -17.36 11.80
N LEU A 64 3.23 -16.18 11.20
CA LEU A 64 2.18 -15.26 11.58
C LEU A 64 0.77 -15.78 11.29
N GLU A 65 0.57 -16.63 10.26
CA GLU A 65 -0.76 -17.13 9.90
C GLU A 65 -1.47 -17.85 11.05
N GLU A 66 -0.73 -18.54 11.92
CA GLU A 66 -1.31 -19.26 13.05
C GLU A 66 -2.15 -18.33 13.94
N ASN A 67 -1.65 -17.13 14.25
CA ASN A 67 -2.27 -16.22 15.22
C ASN A 67 -2.96 -15.02 14.59
N TYR A 68 -2.51 -14.59 13.41
CA TYR A 68 -2.89 -13.31 12.80
C TYR A 68 -3.71 -13.46 11.51
N SER A 69 -4.10 -14.67 11.11
CA SER A 69 -5.04 -14.86 9.99
C SER A 69 -6.35 -14.10 10.24
N GLY A 70 -6.74 -13.24 9.29
CA GLY A 70 -7.90 -12.38 9.42
C GLY A 70 -7.78 -11.25 10.44
N GLN A 71 -6.59 -10.96 10.99
CA GLN A 71 -6.41 -10.00 12.08
C GLN A 71 -5.73 -8.69 11.67
N VAL A 72 -5.11 -8.61 10.49
CA VAL A 72 -4.32 -7.46 10.07
C VAL A 72 -5.20 -6.42 9.36
N GLN A 73 -5.22 -5.19 9.85
CA GLN A 73 -6.05 -4.12 9.28
C GLN A 73 -5.43 -3.50 8.02
N CYS A 74 -4.13 -3.28 8.04
CA CYS A 74 -3.40 -2.57 7.00
C CYS A 74 -2.06 -3.26 6.79
N ILE A 75 -1.68 -3.45 5.53
CA ILE A 75 -0.37 -3.96 5.13
C ILE A 75 0.25 -2.94 4.19
N TYR A 76 1.52 -2.65 4.39
CA TYR A 76 2.34 -1.91 3.43
C TYR A 76 3.59 -2.73 3.17
N ILE A 77 3.92 -2.93 1.90
CA ILE A 77 5.14 -3.60 1.47
C ILE A 77 5.84 -2.82 0.36
N ASP A 78 7.17 -2.88 0.38
CA ASP A 78 8.07 -2.33 -0.62
C ASP A 78 8.98 -3.48 -1.13
N PRO A 79 8.45 -4.38 -1.99
CA PRO A 79 9.20 -5.51 -2.52
C PRO A 79 10.36 -5.05 -3.42
N PRO A 80 11.36 -5.91 -3.69
CA PRO A 80 12.45 -5.56 -4.59
C PRO A 80 11.93 -5.25 -6.01
N TYR A 81 12.40 -4.15 -6.60
CA TYR A 81 11.92 -3.62 -7.89
C TYR A 81 12.46 -4.34 -9.12
N ASN A 82 13.38 -5.30 -8.94
CA ASN A 82 13.99 -6.06 -10.02
C ASN A 82 14.84 -5.21 -10.99
N ILE A 83 15.66 -4.29 -10.45
CA ILE A 83 16.34 -3.23 -11.22
C ILE A 83 17.87 -3.30 -11.25
N ASP A 84 18.46 -4.45 -10.86
CA ASP A 84 19.92 -4.59 -10.78
C ASP A 84 20.55 -3.62 -9.76
N ALA A 85 19.86 -3.42 -8.64
CA ALA A 85 20.38 -2.73 -7.46
C ALA A 85 20.77 -3.77 -6.38
N ALA A 86 21.31 -4.90 -6.84
CA ALA A 86 21.61 -6.07 -6.02
C ALA A 86 22.35 -5.67 -4.73
N ASN A 87 21.78 -6.07 -3.60
CA ASN A 87 22.42 -6.00 -2.30
C ASN A 87 22.44 -7.40 -1.66
N GLU A 88 23.05 -7.52 -0.50
CA GLU A 88 23.22 -8.79 0.20
C GLU A 88 21.91 -9.41 0.74
N TYR A 89 20.78 -8.69 0.66
CA TYR A 89 19.54 -9.04 1.36
C TYR A 89 18.48 -9.72 0.48
N TYR A 90 18.55 -9.59 -0.85
CA TYR A 90 17.60 -10.23 -1.76
C TYR A 90 18.17 -10.46 -3.17
N ASP A 91 17.66 -11.48 -3.86
CA ASP A 91 17.93 -11.71 -5.27
C ASP A 91 17.25 -10.61 -6.11
N ASP A 92 18.05 -9.68 -6.63
CA ASP A 92 17.63 -8.64 -7.58
C ASP A 92 18.06 -9.04 -9.00
N TYR A 93 17.43 -8.46 -10.02
CA TYR A 93 17.68 -8.77 -11.44
C TYR A 93 17.43 -10.25 -11.84
N VAL A 94 16.33 -10.80 -11.32
CA VAL A 94 15.84 -12.13 -11.72
C VAL A 94 14.91 -12.02 -12.92
N GLU A 95 14.76 -13.09 -13.69
CA GLU A 95 13.76 -13.12 -14.76
C GLU A 95 12.33 -12.96 -14.17
N HIS A 96 11.43 -12.28 -14.87
CA HIS A 96 10.10 -11.92 -14.38
C HIS A 96 9.30 -13.12 -13.83
N SER A 97 9.39 -14.30 -14.44
CA SER A 97 8.75 -15.52 -13.94
C SER A 97 9.30 -15.94 -12.57
N LYS A 98 10.60 -15.73 -12.33
CA LYS A 98 11.23 -16.00 -11.04
C LYS A 98 10.77 -14.98 -10.00
N TRP A 99 10.73 -13.68 -10.34
CA TRP A 99 10.21 -12.64 -9.45
C TRP A 99 8.75 -12.92 -9.05
N LEU A 100 7.89 -13.23 -10.01
CA LEU A 100 6.50 -13.61 -9.76
C LEU A 100 6.39 -14.85 -8.88
N SER A 101 7.27 -15.84 -9.08
CA SER A 101 7.32 -17.04 -8.24
C SER A 101 7.76 -16.76 -6.80
N LEU A 102 8.59 -15.74 -6.58
CA LEU A 102 8.95 -15.26 -5.24
C LEU A 102 7.77 -14.48 -4.60
N MET A 103 7.08 -13.65 -5.37
CA MET A 103 6.02 -12.77 -4.86
C MET A 103 4.71 -13.48 -4.57
N ARG A 104 4.27 -14.39 -5.44
CA ARG A 104 2.98 -15.09 -5.33
C ARG A 104 2.73 -15.69 -3.94
N PRO A 105 3.59 -16.56 -3.37
CA PRO A 105 3.31 -17.17 -2.08
C PRO A 105 3.25 -16.15 -0.93
N ARG A 106 4.00 -15.05 -1.01
CA ARG A 106 3.97 -13.97 -0.02
C ARG A 106 2.64 -13.23 -0.07
N LEU A 107 2.19 -12.84 -1.26
CA LEU A 107 0.91 -12.16 -1.46
C LEU A 107 -0.28 -13.02 -1.04
N GLU A 108 -0.24 -14.33 -1.29
CA GLU A 108 -1.27 -15.28 -0.83
C GLU A 108 -1.36 -15.30 0.72
N ILE A 109 -0.23 -15.28 1.42
CA ILE A 109 -0.24 -15.22 2.89
C ILE A 109 -0.72 -13.86 3.38
N LEU A 110 -0.23 -12.76 2.79
CA LEU A 110 -0.68 -11.41 3.15
C LEU A 110 -2.20 -11.25 2.99
N PHE A 111 -2.78 -11.85 1.94
CA PHE A 111 -4.23 -11.92 1.77
C PHE A 111 -4.93 -12.66 2.92
N ASN A 112 -4.37 -13.78 3.38
CA ASN A 112 -4.93 -14.52 4.52
C ASN A 112 -4.87 -13.71 5.82
N LEU A 113 -3.77 -13.01 6.06
CA LEU A 113 -3.57 -12.18 7.25
C LEU A 113 -4.55 -11.00 7.35
N LEU A 114 -4.95 -10.41 6.22
CA LEU A 114 -5.85 -9.25 6.21
C LEU A 114 -7.23 -9.55 6.84
N LYS A 115 -7.79 -8.60 7.57
CA LYS A 115 -9.21 -8.56 7.95
C LYS A 115 -10.10 -8.46 6.71
N PRO A 116 -11.39 -8.88 6.77
CA PRO A 116 -12.34 -8.70 5.66
C PRO A 116 -12.39 -7.27 5.11
N ASN A 117 -12.37 -6.27 6.00
CA ASN A 117 -12.31 -4.85 5.68
C ASN A 117 -10.87 -4.29 5.68
N GLY A 118 -9.86 -5.16 5.51
CA GLY A 118 -8.45 -4.81 5.48
C GLY A 118 -7.99 -4.31 4.11
N VAL A 119 -6.86 -3.60 4.10
CA VAL A 119 -6.28 -2.99 2.91
C VAL A 119 -4.78 -3.28 2.82
N ILE A 120 -4.27 -3.47 1.61
CA ILE A 120 -2.84 -3.59 1.31
C ILE A 120 -2.38 -2.51 0.33
N PHE A 121 -1.20 -1.99 0.60
CA PHE A 121 -0.44 -1.06 -0.22
C PHE A 121 0.86 -1.74 -0.66
N ILE A 122 1.14 -1.72 -1.96
CA ILE A 122 2.33 -2.34 -2.53
C ILE A 122 3.04 -1.30 -3.39
N GLN A 123 4.19 -0.83 -2.93
CA GLN A 123 5.01 0.10 -3.70
C GLN A 123 5.86 -0.65 -4.74
N ILE A 124 5.98 -0.09 -5.94
CA ILE A 124 6.70 -0.70 -7.05
C ILE A 124 7.05 0.37 -8.10
N ASN A 125 8.13 0.16 -8.86
CA ASN A 125 8.44 0.97 -10.04
C ASN A 125 7.74 0.46 -11.31
N ASP A 126 8.03 1.04 -12.47
CA ASP A 126 7.42 0.68 -13.75
C ASP A 126 7.86 -0.68 -14.33
N ASP A 127 8.93 -1.30 -13.81
CA ASP A 127 9.48 -2.53 -14.39
C ASP A 127 8.62 -3.77 -14.07
N GLU A 128 8.13 -3.91 -12.83
CA GLU A 128 7.28 -5.05 -12.41
C GLU A 128 5.80 -4.70 -12.16
N GLN A 129 5.44 -3.40 -12.21
CA GLN A 129 4.10 -2.93 -11.82
C GLN A 129 2.97 -3.65 -12.58
N ALA A 130 3.13 -3.85 -13.89
CA ALA A 130 2.08 -4.45 -14.71
C ALA A 130 1.87 -5.93 -14.34
N TYR A 131 2.94 -6.69 -14.16
CA TYR A 131 2.88 -8.10 -13.79
C TYR A 131 2.34 -8.28 -12.37
N LEU A 132 2.83 -7.47 -11.42
CA LEU A 132 2.34 -7.43 -10.05
C LEU A 132 0.84 -7.07 -9.99
N LYS A 133 0.39 -6.11 -10.80
CA LYS A 133 -1.03 -5.73 -10.87
C LYS A 133 -1.92 -6.89 -11.31
N VAL A 134 -1.50 -7.65 -12.31
CA VAL A 134 -2.27 -8.81 -12.80
C VAL A 134 -2.23 -9.96 -11.77
N LEU A 135 -1.09 -10.19 -11.11
CA LEU A 135 -0.99 -11.14 -10.01
C LEU A 135 -1.90 -10.76 -8.82
N CYS A 136 -1.94 -9.48 -8.46
CA CYS A 136 -2.85 -8.99 -7.43
C CYS A 136 -4.33 -9.11 -7.84
N ASP A 137 -4.68 -8.88 -9.11
CA ASP A 137 -6.02 -9.13 -9.61
C ASP A 137 -6.46 -10.59 -9.47
N GLU A 138 -5.52 -11.53 -9.60
CA GLU A 138 -5.75 -12.96 -9.40
C GLU A 138 -5.95 -13.31 -7.92
N ILE A 139 -5.11 -12.79 -7.03
CA ILE A 139 -5.12 -13.11 -5.59
C ILE A 139 -6.22 -12.37 -4.83
N PHE A 140 -6.26 -11.04 -4.96
CA PHE A 140 -7.19 -10.18 -4.23
C PHE A 140 -8.53 -10.04 -4.97
N GLY A 141 -8.59 -10.37 -6.26
CA GLY A 141 -9.75 -10.15 -7.11
C GLY A 141 -9.78 -8.73 -7.67
N ARG A 142 -9.90 -8.63 -9.00
CA ARG A 142 -9.92 -7.34 -9.73
C ARG A 142 -10.92 -6.32 -9.18
N LYS A 143 -12.09 -6.77 -8.71
CA LYS A 143 -13.14 -5.90 -8.14
C LYS A 143 -12.73 -5.21 -6.84
N ASN A 144 -11.72 -5.74 -6.15
CA ASN A 144 -11.20 -5.21 -4.89
C ASN A 144 -10.00 -4.28 -5.10
N PHE A 145 -9.62 -3.99 -6.35
CA PHE A 145 -8.66 -2.95 -6.66
C PHE A 145 -9.27 -1.58 -6.30
N ILE A 146 -8.61 -0.84 -5.42
CA ILE A 146 -9.08 0.48 -4.99
C ILE A 146 -8.51 1.58 -5.88
N ASN A 147 -7.18 1.66 -5.97
CA ASN A 147 -6.52 2.72 -6.71
C ASN A 147 -5.03 2.39 -7.00
N MET A 148 -4.42 3.17 -7.90
CA MET A 148 -2.98 3.23 -8.09
C MET A 148 -2.51 4.66 -7.85
N ILE A 149 -1.68 4.84 -6.82
CA ILE A 149 -1.12 6.14 -6.46
C ILE A 149 0.21 6.31 -7.20
N CYS A 150 0.38 7.43 -7.91
CA CYS A 150 1.66 7.79 -8.51
C CYS A 150 2.47 8.64 -7.53
N VAL A 151 3.65 8.15 -7.13
CA VAL A 151 4.56 8.83 -6.20
C VAL A 151 5.68 9.46 -7.01
N LYS A 152 5.88 10.77 -6.87
CA LYS A 152 7.05 11.45 -7.47
C LYS A 152 8.29 11.20 -6.61
N ALA A 153 9.05 10.15 -6.92
CA ALA A 153 10.21 9.72 -6.15
C ALA A 153 11.47 10.57 -6.43
N LYS A 154 11.60 11.17 -7.62
CA LYS A 154 12.75 12.00 -8.01
C LYS A 154 12.33 13.43 -8.39
N ALA A 155 13.02 14.42 -7.84
CA ALA A 155 12.88 15.80 -8.29
C ALA A 155 13.56 15.93 -9.66
N SER A 156 12.82 16.41 -10.66
CA SER A 156 13.36 16.74 -11.98
C SER A 156 14.30 17.96 -11.89
N SER A 157 15.48 17.82 -11.29
CA SER A 157 16.49 18.89 -11.26
C SER A 157 17.24 18.90 -12.58
N GLY A 158 16.86 19.81 -13.48
CA GLY A 158 17.62 20.12 -14.69
C GLY A 158 16.74 20.68 -15.82
N ALA A 159 16.99 21.92 -16.21
CA ALA A 159 16.38 22.63 -17.34
C ALA A 159 16.90 22.14 -18.71
N SER A 160 17.23 20.86 -18.84
CA SER A 160 17.49 20.25 -20.13
C SER A 160 16.42 19.19 -20.40
N GLY A 161 15.54 19.51 -21.34
CA GLY A 161 14.89 18.53 -22.20
C GLY A 161 15.91 17.84 -23.12
N GLY A 162 17.10 17.51 -22.59
CA GLY A 162 18.12 16.71 -23.25
C GLY A 162 17.90 15.28 -22.81
N GLY A 163 17.08 14.55 -23.56
CA GLY A 163 17.19 13.09 -23.58
C GLY A 163 18.53 12.76 -24.18
N GLU A 164 19.51 12.38 -23.34
CA GLU A 164 20.70 11.69 -23.84
C GLU A 164 20.39 10.26 -24.26
N ASP A 165 19.14 9.82 -24.06
CA ASP A 165 18.58 8.59 -24.59
C ASP A 165 17.16 8.84 -25.09
N ARG A 166 16.67 7.96 -25.97
CA ARG A 166 15.28 7.96 -26.52
C ARG A 166 14.18 7.71 -25.47
N LYS A 167 14.42 8.01 -24.19
CA LYS A 167 13.57 7.67 -23.05
C LYS A 167 13.20 8.92 -22.25
N LEU A 168 11.95 8.97 -21.80
CA LEU A 168 11.48 9.95 -20.82
C LEU A 168 12.13 9.65 -19.46
N LYS A 169 12.33 10.68 -18.64
CA LYS A 169 12.89 10.51 -17.29
C LYS A 169 11.91 9.73 -16.40
N LYS A 170 12.33 8.56 -15.91
CA LYS A 170 11.61 7.77 -14.90
C LYS A 170 11.69 8.49 -13.54
N ASN A 171 10.66 9.26 -13.21
CA ASN A 171 10.59 10.05 -11.96
C ASN A 171 9.48 9.61 -11.02
N ILE A 172 8.66 8.65 -11.45
CA ILE A 172 7.49 8.19 -10.72
C ILE A 172 7.62 6.72 -10.33
N GLU A 173 7.09 6.41 -9.17
CA GLU A 173 6.83 5.06 -8.68
C GLU A 173 5.32 4.92 -8.47
N TYR A 174 4.86 3.70 -8.24
CA TYR A 174 3.45 3.37 -8.09
C TYR A 174 3.21 2.71 -6.75
N ILE A 175 2.08 3.02 -6.12
CA ILE A 175 1.55 2.23 -5.01
C ILE A 175 0.22 1.64 -5.46
N LEU A 176 0.18 0.30 -5.57
CA LEU A 176 -1.04 -0.44 -5.81
C LEU A 176 -1.81 -0.59 -4.50
N VAL A 177 -3.11 -0.28 -4.54
CA VAL A 177 -3.99 -0.35 -3.37
C VAL A 177 -5.11 -1.36 -3.62
N TYR A 178 -5.21 -2.37 -2.77
CA TYR A 178 -6.24 -3.40 -2.82
C TYR A 178 -6.92 -3.57 -1.46
N ALA A 179 -8.24 -3.74 -1.47
CA ALA A 179 -8.97 -4.27 -0.34
C ALA A 179 -8.89 -5.81 -0.32
N LYS A 180 -9.10 -6.41 0.85
CA LYS A 180 -9.35 -7.87 0.91
C LYS A 180 -10.69 -8.24 0.27
N SER A 181 -11.72 -7.42 0.49
CA SER A 181 -13.08 -7.68 0.02
C SER A 181 -13.90 -6.40 -0.12
N GLU A 182 -15.12 -6.52 -0.65
CA GLU A 182 -16.11 -5.44 -0.77
C GLU A 182 -16.59 -4.88 0.59
N SER A 183 -16.20 -5.50 1.72
CA SER A 183 -16.49 -4.96 3.06
C SER A 183 -15.54 -3.84 3.50
N PHE A 184 -14.61 -3.43 2.65
CA PHE A 184 -13.82 -2.23 2.89
C PHE A 184 -14.70 -0.98 2.72
N ASP A 185 -14.94 -0.26 3.81
CA ASP A 185 -15.84 0.90 3.82
C ASP A 185 -15.32 2.04 2.92
N SER A 186 -14.25 2.69 3.35
CA SER A 186 -13.55 3.77 2.65
C SER A 186 -12.39 4.27 3.52
N PHE A 187 -11.47 5.02 2.90
CA PHE A 187 -10.52 5.82 3.67
C PHE A 187 -11.24 7.00 4.32
N LYS A 188 -11.06 7.15 5.63
CA LYS A 188 -11.57 8.33 6.33
C LYS A 188 -10.81 9.57 5.84
N PRO A 189 -11.49 10.61 5.36
CA PRO A 189 -10.81 11.84 4.97
C PRO A 189 -10.09 12.42 6.19
N MET A 190 -8.80 12.70 6.03
CA MET A 190 -8.06 13.48 7.01
C MET A 190 -8.47 14.96 6.89
N HIS A 191 -9.63 15.31 7.44
CA HIS A 191 -9.99 16.71 7.57
C HIS A 191 -9.16 17.33 8.69
N LYS A 192 -8.15 18.12 8.33
CA LYS A 192 -7.60 19.10 9.28
C LYS A 192 -8.60 20.25 9.32
N ARG A 193 -9.46 20.29 10.35
CA ARG A 193 -10.32 21.44 10.60
C ARG A 193 -9.41 22.64 10.85
N GLN A 194 -9.32 23.53 9.87
CA GLN A 194 -8.67 24.82 10.01
C GLN A 194 -9.75 25.89 9.88
N PRO A 195 -10.00 26.71 10.91
CA PRO A 195 -10.87 27.87 10.78
C PRO A 195 -10.37 28.76 9.64
N LEU A 196 -11.30 29.22 8.79
CA LEU A 196 -10.95 30.03 7.62
C LEU A 196 -10.16 31.28 8.01
N MET A 197 -10.52 31.93 9.12
CA MET A 197 -9.82 33.12 9.62
C MET A 197 -8.38 32.83 10.06
N ASP A 198 -8.13 31.68 10.69
CA ASP A 198 -6.79 31.27 11.11
C ASP A 198 -5.92 30.97 9.89
N TYR A 199 -6.48 30.32 8.86
CA TYR A 199 -5.80 30.08 7.58
C TYR A 199 -5.48 31.38 6.84
N ILE A 200 -6.43 32.33 6.80
CA ILE A 200 -6.22 33.64 6.20
C ILE A 200 -5.09 34.38 6.92
N HIS A 201 -5.14 34.41 8.26
CA HIS A 201 -4.12 35.08 9.07
C HIS A 201 -2.72 34.45 8.90
N GLU A 202 -2.63 33.12 8.92
CA GLU A 202 -1.37 32.40 8.66
C GLU A 202 -0.78 32.78 7.30
N ARG A 203 -1.62 32.86 6.25
CA ARG A 203 -1.18 33.25 4.90
C ARG A 203 -0.73 34.70 4.80
N GLU A 204 -1.40 35.62 5.51
CA GLU A 204 -0.99 37.02 5.63
C GLU A 204 0.38 37.15 6.29
N VAL A 205 0.60 36.46 7.41
CA VAL A 205 1.88 36.43 8.15
C VAL A 205 3.00 35.84 7.28
N GLU A 206 2.70 34.78 6.52
CA GLU A 206 3.64 34.15 5.60
C GLU A 206 3.85 34.94 4.28
N GLY A 207 3.13 36.05 4.07
CA GLY A 207 3.20 36.85 2.84
C GLY A 207 2.75 36.09 1.58
N LYS A 208 1.96 35.03 1.73
CA LYS A 208 1.45 34.21 0.61
C LYS A 208 0.14 34.80 0.11
N ASN A 209 0.13 35.27 -1.14
CA ASN A 209 -1.10 35.78 -1.77
C ASN A 209 -2.15 34.67 -1.92
N PHE A 210 -3.42 35.01 -1.76
CA PHE A 210 -4.53 34.11 -2.03
C PHE A 210 -4.61 33.82 -3.54
N ALA A 211 -4.91 32.57 -3.91
CA ALA A 211 -5.30 32.25 -5.28
C ALA A 211 -6.71 32.79 -5.63
N TYR A 212 -7.39 33.39 -4.65
CA TYR A 212 -8.71 33.99 -4.77
C TYR A 212 -8.56 35.52 -4.74
N THR A 213 -8.88 36.17 -5.85
CA THR A 213 -8.81 37.64 -6.00
C THR A 213 -9.99 38.38 -5.37
N SER A 214 -10.96 37.66 -4.83
CA SER A 214 -12.13 38.20 -4.16
C SER A 214 -12.53 37.26 -3.02
N VAL A 215 -12.28 37.68 -1.78
CA VAL A 215 -12.75 37.01 -0.58
C VAL A 215 -13.94 37.81 -0.06
N LEU A 216 -15.04 37.12 0.25
CA LEU A 216 -16.20 37.74 0.86
C LEU A 216 -15.85 38.07 2.32
N VAL A 217 -15.61 39.35 2.60
CA VAL A 217 -15.19 39.84 3.94
C VAL A 217 -16.38 40.09 4.87
N ASP A 218 -17.58 40.19 4.30
CA ASP A 218 -18.83 40.39 5.02
C ASP A 218 -19.87 39.42 4.43
N PRO A 219 -20.32 38.40 5.17
CA PRO A 219 -21.38 37.50 4.72
C PRO A 219 -22.74 38.21 4.56
N GLY A 220 -22.88 39.43 5.06
CA GLY A 220 -24.14 40.16 5.05
C GLY A 220 -25.20 39.50 5.94
N VAL A 221 -26.45 39.93 5.78
CA VAL A 221 -27.61 39.33 6.43
C VAL A 221 -28.28 38.41 5.41
N GLU A 222 -28.46 37.14 5.76
CA GLU A 222 -29.17 36.18 4.91
C GLU A 222 -30.65 36.60 4.77
N GLU A 223 -31.10 36.82 3.53
CA GLU A 223 -32.51 36.98 3.21
C GLU A 223 -33.02 35.75 2.46
N TYR A 224 -34.17 35.24 2.90
CA TYR A 224 -34.82 34.11 2.25
C TYR A 224 -35.49 34.55 0.94
N ILE A 225 -34.99 34.05 -0.20
CA ILE A 225 -35.50 34.39 -1.54
C ILE A 225 -36.47 33.32 -2.08
N GLY A 226 -36.38 32.08 -1.60
CA GLY A 226 -37.27 30.99 -1.99
C GLY A 226 -36.63 29.62 -1.79
N SER A 227 -37.42 28.58 -2.03
CA SER A 227 -37.01 27.18 -1.91
C SER A 227 -37.19 26.45 -3.24
N THR A 228 -36.18 25.67 -3.63
CA THR A 228 -36.25 24.76 -4.78
C THR A 228 -36.57 23.35 -4.29
N VAL A 229 -37.37 22.61 -5.05
CA VAL A 229 -37.56 21.17 -4.85
C VAL A 229 -36.69 20.43 -5.87
N ASP A 230 -35.82 19.55 -5.38
CA ASP A 230 -35.04 18.65 -6.23
C ASP A 230 -36.00 17.67 -6.92
N GLY A 231 -35.92 17.62 -8.25
CA GLY A 231 -36.68 16.70 -9.11
C GLY A 231 -35.99 15.36 -9.29
#